data_AF-A0A6G3MMZ0-F1
#
_entry.id   AF-A0A6G3MMZ0-F1
#
_cell.length_a   1.000
_cell.length_b   1.000
_cell.length_c   1.000
_cell.angle_alpha   90.00
_cell.angle_beta   90.00
_cell.angle_gamma   90.00
#
_symmetry.space_group_name_H-M   'P 1'
#
loop_
_entity.id
_entity.type
_entity.pdbx_description
1 polymer ?
#
loop_
_entity_poly.entity_id
_entity_poly.type
_entity_poly.pdbx_seq_one_letter_code
_entity_poly.pdbx_strand_id
1 'polypeptide(L)'
;AAVFSLGVSTKNTPLRLTYNNIDSLNTQDEVGEIILNICQVTPRGVVCFFPSYTVLEKFLRRWETTTLNGRLSKVKRVYREKKGRTTNEVDEMLDQYFNDVGPTKNLTGAVLFAVCRGRISEGI
;
A
#
# COMPACT_ATOMS: atom_id res chain seq x y z
N ALA A 1 -18.42 4.09 -6.66
CA ALA A 1 -17.21 4.27 -5.83
C ALA A 1 -17.54 5.26 -4.73
N ALA A 2 -17.16 4.97 -3.48
CA ALA A 2 -17.29 5.90 -2.37
C ALA A 2 -15.91 6.50 -2.07
N VAL A 3 -15.85 7.80 -1.78
CA VAL A 3 -14.61 8.51 -1.42
C VAL A 3 -14.73 8.91 0.04
N PHE A 4 -13.75 8.50 0.83
CA PHE A 4 -13.65 8.85 2.25
C PHE A 4 -12.37 9.65 2.47
N SER A 5 -12.47 10.72 3.26
CA SER A 5 -11.32 11.46 3.75
C SER A 5 -11.08 11.11 5.23
N LEU A 6 -9.84 10.80 5.56
CA LEU A 6 -9.45 10.50 6.93
C LEU A 6 -8.58 11.63 7.47
N GLY A 7 -9.07 12.36 8.47
CA GLY A 7 -8.37 13.49 9.09
C GLY A 7 -7.52 13.14 10.31
N VAL A 8 -7.77 11.97 10.93
CA VAL A 8 -7.11 11.54 12.17
C VAL A 8 -6.72 10.06 12.10
N SER A 9 -5.64 9.71 12.78
CA SER A 9 -5.15 8.34 12.85
C SER A 9 -5.89 7.52 13.89
N THR A 10 -5.58 6.23 13.97
CA THR A 10 -6.10 5.30 14.98
C THR A 10 -5.76 5.72 16.41
N LYS A 11 -4.75 6.58 16.59
CA LYS A 11 -4.33 7.14 17.88
C LYS A 11 -4.88 8.55 18.13
N ASN A 12 -5.83 9.01 17.32
CA ASN A 12 -6.41 10.36 17.38
C ASN A 12 -5.39 11.47 17.09
N THR A 13 -4.30 11.16 16.39
CA THR A 13 -3.31 12.13 15.92
C THR A 13 -3.79 12.72 14.60
N PRO A 14 -3.70 14.05 14.37
CA PRO A 14 -3.99 14.64 13.06
C PRO A 14 -3.10 14.05 11.97
N LEU A 15 -3.71 13.44 10.95
CA LEU A 15 -2.98 12.89 9.81
C LEU A 15 -2.58 14.02 8.86
N ARG A 16 -1.39 14.56 9.09
CA ARG A 16 -0.78 15.57 8.22
C ARG A 16 0.38 14.93 7.46
N LEU A 17 0.11 14.51 6.22
CA LEU A 17 1.11 13.96 5.30
C LEU A 17 1.80 15.07 4.50
N THR A 18 2.26 16.10 5.19
CA THR A 18 3.04 17.20 4.58
C THR A 18 4.49 16.77 4.38
N TYR A 19 5.22 17.47 3.51
CA TYR A 19 6.64 17.17 3.23
C TYR A 19 7.49 17.04 4.51
N ASN A 20 7.26 17.89 5.50
CA ASN A 20 7.99 17.85 6.78
C ASN A 20 7.58 16.66 7.68
N ASN A 21 6.36 16.16 7.53
CA ASN A 21 5.80 15.18 8.44
C ASN A 21 5.94 13.74 7.94
N ILE A 22 6.14 13.53 6.64
CA ILE A 22 6.35 12.19 6.05
C ILE A 22 7.68 11.56 6.49
N ASP A 23 8.63 12.35 6.99
CA ASP A 23 9.90 11.86 7.55
C ASP A 23 9.77 11.35 8.98
N SER A 24 8.67 11.70 9.68
CA SER A 24 8.42 11.21 11.02
C SER A 24 8.08 9.72 11.00
N LEU A 25 8.81 8.93 11.79
CA LEU A 25 8.55 7.50 11.95
C LEU A 25 7.15 7.22 12.49
N ASN A 26 6.64 8.09 13.38
CA ASN A 26 5.28 7.94 13.91
C ASN A 26 4.23 8.10 12.80
N THR A 27 4.40 9.07 11.90
CA THR A 27 3.51 9.24 10.75
C THR A 27 3.53 8.01 9.85
N GLN A 28 4.72 7.47 9.58
CA GLN A 28 4.88 6.27 8.74
C GLN A 28 4.20 5.05 9.36
N ASP A 29 4.33 4.86 10.68
CA ASP A 29 3.69 3.77 11.41
C ASP A 29 2.17 3.92 11.42
N GLU A 30 1.65 5.12 11.70
CA GLU A 30 0.21 5.40 11.72
C GLU A 30 -0.44 5.16 10.36
N VAL A 31 0.19 5.60 9.26
CA VAL A 31 -0.30 5.32 7.90
C VAL A 31 -0.34 3.83 7.61
N GLY A 32 0.68 3.09 8.04
CA GLY A 32 0.71 1.65 7.87
C GLY A 32 -0.41 0.93 8.64
N GLU A 33 -0.72 1.36 9.86
CA GLU A 33 -1.83 0.81 10.65
C GLU A 33 -3.18 1.07 9.96
N ILE A 34 -3.37 2.27 9.40
CA ILE A 34 -4.59 2.60 8.64
C ILE A 34 -4.74 1.68 7.43
N ILE A 35 -3.68 1.51 6.65
CA ILE A 35 -3.68 0.64 5.47
C ILE A 35 -3.97 -0.81 5.87
N LEU A 36 -3.38 -1.29 6.96
CA LEU A 36 -3.63 -2.64 7.48
C LEU A 36 -5.10 -2.81 7.87
N ASN A 37 -5.68 -1.86 8.59
CA ASN A 37 -7.10 -1.90 8.97
C ASN A 37 -8.01 -1.94 7.73
N ILE A 38 -7.71 -1.11 6.72
CA ILE A 38 -8.44 -1.14 5.44
C ILE A 38 -8.32 -2.52 4.78
N CYS A 39 -7.10 -3.09 4.74
CA CYS A 39 -6.86 -4.39 4.15
C CYS A 39 -7.58 -5.53 4.89
N GLN A 40 -7.78 -5.43 6.21
CA GLN A 40 -8.50 -6.43 7.00
C GLN A 40 -9.99 -6.48 6.67
N VAL A 41 -10.61 -5.34 6.37
CA VAL A 41 -12.07 -5.26 6.13
C VAL A 41 -12.44 -5.24 4.66
N THR A 42 -11.50 -4.89 3.77
CA THR A 42 -11.73 -4.85 2.33
C THR A 42 -11.50 -6.23 1.72
N PRO A 43 -12.52 -6.91 1.18
CA PRO A 43 -12.30 -8.17 0.48
C PRO A 43 -11.60 -7.94 -0.86
N ARG A 44 -10.95 -8.98 -1.40
CA ARG A 44 -10.30 -8.99 -2.72
C ARG A 44 -9.10 -8.05 -2.79
N GLY A 45 -9.14 -7.03 -3.64
CA GLY A 45 -8.00 -6.18 -3.98
C GLY A 45 -8.01 -4.81 -3.30
N VAL A 46 -6.83 -4.31 -2.96
CA VAL A 46 -6.59 -2.93 -2.56
C VAL A 46 -5.44 -2.37 -3.40
N VAL A 47 -5.60 -1.18 -3.98
CA VAL A 47 -4.51 -0.44 -4.62
C VAL A 47 -4.27 0.83 -3.82
N CYS A 48 -3.04 1.05 -3.39
CA CYS A 48 -2.64 2.19 -2.58
C CYS A 48 -1.57 2.98 -3.32
N PHE A 49 -1.90 4.22 -3.67
CA PHE A 49 -1.03 5.10 -4.45
C PHE A 49 -0.25 6.06 -3.55
N PHE A 50 1.04 6.17 -3.82
CA PHE A 50 1.98 7.09 -3.18
C PHE A 50 2.37 8.22 -4.15
N PRO A 51 2.73 9.42 -3.64
CA PRO A 51 3.03 10.56 -4.49
C PRO A 51 4.37 10.46 -5.23
N SER A 52 5.27 9.55 -4.83
CA SER A 52 6.53 9.26 -5.52
C SER A 52 7.14 7.93 -5.05
N TYR A 53 8.05 7.35 -5.85
CA TYR A 53 8.83 6.18 -5.44
C TYR A 53 9.63 6.43 -4.15
N THR A 54 10.17 7.64 -3.97
CA THR A 54 10.93 7.99 -2.75
C THR A 54 10.07 7.88 -1.50
N VAL A 55 8.80 8.32 -1.57
CA VAL A 55 7.88 8.20 -0.43
C VAL A 55 7.45 6.75 -0.24
N LEU A 56 7.14 6.02 -1.33
CA LEU A 56 6.79 4.61 -1.26
C LEU A 56 7.90 3.79 -0.57
N GLU A 57 9.13 3.87 -1.07
CA GLU A 57 10.27 3.11 -0.52
C GLU A 57 10.56 3.49 0.93
N LYS A 58 10.41 4.76 1.30
CA LYS A 58 10.57 5.22 2.69
C LYS A 58 9.59 4.53 3.64
N PHE A 59 8.32 4.47 3.27
CA PHE A 59 7.28 3.84 4.09
C PHE A 59 7.45 2.32 4.13
N LEU A 60 7.69 1.68 2.98
CA LEU A 60 7.95 0.24 2.92
C LEU A 60 9.15 -0.17 3.76
N ARG A 61 10.26 0.58 3.69
CA ARG A 61 11.45 0.31 4.51
C ARG A 61 11.15 0.42 5.99
N ARG A 62 10.37 1.41 6.42
CA ARG A 62 9.93 1.51 7.82
C ARG A 62 9.11 0.29 8.23
N TRP A 63 8.18 -0.14 7.38
CA TRP A 63 7.32 -1.28 7.66
C TRP A 63 8.04 -2.63 7.63
N GLU A 64 9.16 -2.74 6.90
CA GLU A 64 10.06 -3.89 6.95
C GLU A 64 10.84 -3.94 8.28
N THR A 65 11.22 -2.80 8.85
CA THR A 65 11.90 -2.74 10.16
C THR A 65 10.97 -2.92 11.35
N THR A 66 9.66 -2.88 11.13
CA THR A 66 8.64 -3.13 12.15
C THR A 66 7.91 -4.45 11.85
N THR A 67 6.96 -4.85 12.68
CA THR A 67 6.15 -6.05 12.41
C THR A 67 5.04 -5.81 11.37
N LEU A 68 4.94 -4.59 10.83
CA LEU A 68 3.80 -4.16 10.01
C LEU A 68 3.73 -4.93 8.69
N ASN A 69 4.85 -5.04 7.97
CA ASN A 69 4.90 -5.79 6.72
C ASN A 69 4.50 -7.27 6.92
N GLY A 70 4.93 -7.88 8.03
CA GLY A 70 4.54 -9.25 8.40
C GLY A 70 3.04 -9.37 8.73
N ARG A 71 2.45 -8.40 9.44
CA ARG A 71 1.01 -8.37 9.71
C ARG A 71 0.21 -8.20 8.42
N LEU A 72 0.65 -7.33 7.52
CA LEU A 72 0.00 -7.11 6.23
C LEU A 72 0.03 -8.38 5.36
N SER A 73 1.17 -9.05 5.32
CA SER A 73 1.36 -10.29 4.55
C SER A 73 0.50 -11.47 5.04
N LYS A 74 0.02 -11.43 6.30
CA LYS A 74 -0.94 -12.40 6.84
C LYS A 74 -2.38 -12.13 6.41
N VAL A 75 -2.67 -10.92 5.94
CA VAL A 75 -4.02 -10.47 5.56
C VAL A 75 -4.18 -10.42 4.04
N LYS A 76 -3.16 -9.90 3.34
CA LYS A 76 -3.12 -9.72 1.89
C LYS A 76 -1.80 -10.20 1.30
N ARG A 77 -1.84 -10.68 0.06
CA ARG A 77 -0.63 -10.79 -0.77
C ARG A 77 -0.12 -9.39 -1.10
N VAL A 78 1.15 -9.11 -0.80
CA VAL A 78 1.71 -7.76 -0.96
C VAL A 78 2.49 -7.64 -2.26
N TYR A 79 2.11 -6.69 -3.11
CA TYR A 79 2.80 -6.28 -4.32
C TYR A 79 3.28 -4.85 -4.19
N ARG A 80 4.43 -4.55 -4.80
CA ARG A 80 5.03 -3.21 -4.80
C ARG A 80 5.60 -2.85 -6.15
N GLU A 81 5.27 -1.65 -6.60
CA GLU A 81 5.90 -1.03 -7.75
C GLU A 81 7.35 -0.65 -7.42
N LYS A 82 8.28 -0.91 -8.33
CA LYS A 82 9.70 -0.52 -8.19
C LYS A 82 10.12 0.33 -9.37
N LYS A 83 10.95 1.34 -9.09
CA LYS A 83 11.58 2.14 -10.13
C LYS A 83 12.51 1.26 -10.98
N GLY A 84 12.47 1.43 -12.30
CA GLY A 84 13.37 0.75 -13.22
C GLY A 84 12.90 -0.63 -13.72
N ARG A 85 11.68 -1.08 -13.35
CA ARG A 85 11.09 -2.27 -13.96
C ARG A 85 10.79 -2.05 -15.44
N THR A 86 11.13 -3.07 -16.23
CA THR A 86 10.73 -3.20 -17.63
C THR A 86 9.21 -3.36 -17.75
N THR A 87 8.66 -3.18 -18.96
CA THR A 87 7.21 -3.36 -19.21
C THR A 87 6.74 -4.74 -18.79
N ASN A 88 7.45 -5.77 -19.23
CA ASN A 88 7.09 -7.15 -18.95
C ASN A 88 7.05 -7.45 -17.44
N GLU A 89 8.02 -6.94 -16.66
CA GLU A 89 8.04 -7.13 -15.19
C GLU A 89 6.91 -6.40 -14.44
N VAL A 90 6.37 -5.33 -15.02
CA VAL A 90 5.19 -4.65 -14.48
C VAL A 90 3.94 -5.46 -14.82
N ASP A 91 3.80 -5.87 -16.08
CA ASP A 91 2.64 -6.64 -16.56
C ASP A 91 2.52 -7.98 -15.83
N GLU A 92 3.62 -8.73 -15.68
CA GLU A 92 3.64 -9.98 -14.91
C GLU A 92 3.23 -9.77 -13.44
N MET A 93 3.62 -8.64 -12.84
CA MET A 93 3.23 -8.32 -11.46
C MET A 93 1.74 -7.98 -11.37
N LEU A 94 1.20 -7.28 -12.35
CA LEU A 94 -0.23 -6.97 -12.44
C LEU A 94 -1.05 -8.24 -12.64
N ASP A 95 -0.63 -9.13 -13.53
CA ASP A 95 -1.28 -10.43 -13.74
C ASP A 95 -1.31 -11.25 -12.45
N GLN A 96 -0.19 -11.33 -11.74
CA GLN A 96 -0.13 -11.99 -10.44
C GLN A 96 -1.06 -11.32 -9.42
N TYR A 97 -1.07 -9.98 -9.36
CA TYR A 97 -1.97 -9.24 -8.49
C TYR A 97 -3.44 -9.58 -8.80
N PHE A 98 -3.88 -9.52 -10.05
CA PHE A 98 -5.26 -9.83 -10.44
C PHE A 98 -5.66 -11.27 -10.14
N ASN A 99 -4.74 -12.21 -10.29
CA ASN A 99 -4.95 -13.61 -9.89
C ASN A 99 -5.16 -13.73 -8.36
N ASP A 100 -4.34 -13.05 -7.56
CA ASP A 100 -4.40 -13.09 -6.09
C ASP A 100 -5.50 -12.19 -5.49
N VAL A 101 -6.10 -11.29 -6.28
CA VAL A 101 -7.35 -10.57 -5.96
C VAL A 101 -8.56 -11.52 -5.97
N GLY A 102 -8.45 -12.67 -6.64
CA GLY A 102 -9.48 -13.70 -6.69
C GLY A 102 -9.80 -14.35 -5.34
N PRO A 103 -10.76 -15.29 -5.29
CA PRO A 103 -11.10 -16.00 -4.06
C PRO A 103 -9.89 -16.79 -3.55
N THR A 104 -9.34 -16.40 -2.41
CA THR A 104 -8.24 -17.12 -1.75
C THR A 104 -8.77 -17.75 -0.46
N LYS A 105 -8.33 -18.98 -0.15
CA LYS A 105 -8.83 -19.72 1.04
C LYS A 105 -8.33 -19.15 2.37
N ASN A 106 -7.16 -18.49 2.36
CA ASN A 106 -6.42 -18.14 3.56
C ASN A 106 -6.12 -16.64 3.70
N LEU A 107 -6.36 -15.84 2.65
CA LEU A 107 -6.11 -14.41 2.65
C LEU A 107 -7.42 -13.69 2.29
N THR A 108 -7.46 -12.39 2.58
CA THR A 108 -8.58 -11.56 2.14
C THR A 108 -8.39 -11.09 0.68
N GLY A 109 -7.29 -11.46 0.02
CA GLY A 109 -6.92 -11.12 -1.36
C GLY A 109 -5.53 -10.47 -1.46
N ALA A 110 -5.36 -9.42 -2.28
CA ALA A 110 -4.08 -8.78 -2.55
C ALA A 110 -4.07 -7.25 -2.32
N VAL A 111 -2.89 -6.69 -2.05
CA VAL A 111 -2.64 -5.25 -1.98
C VAL A 111 -1.49 -4.88 -2.90
N LEU A 112 -1.68 -3.82 -3.70
CA LEU A 112 -0.66 -3.25 -4.57
C LEU A 112 -0.30 -1.84 -4.10
N PHE A 113 0.97 -1.65 -3.76
CA PHE A 113 1.54 -0.33 -3.51
C PHE A 113 2.14 0.25 -4.79
N ALA A 114 1.55 1.32 -5.30
CA ALA A 114 1.88 1.94 -6.57
C ALA A 114 2.20 3.44 -6.42
N VAL A 115 2.69 4.08 -7.46
CA VAL A 115 3.00 5.51 -7.48
C VAL A 115 2.05 6.27 -8.42
N CYS A 116 1.54 7.42 -7.97
CA CYS A 116 0.78 8.35 -8.81
C CYS A 116 1.64 8.85 -9.97
N ARG A 117 1.12 8.86 -11.20
CA ARG A 117 1.89 9.08 -12.45
C ARG A 117 3.04 8.09 -12.64
N GLY A 118 3.03 6.98 -11.91
CA GLY A 118 3.80 5.80 -12.24
C GLY A 118 3.13 5.03 -13.38
N ARG A 119 3.83 4.05 -13.91
CA ARG A 119 3.38 3.31 -15.10
C ARG A 119 2.00 2.66 -14.91
N ILE A 120 1.72 2.20 -13.68
CA ILE A 120 0.47 1.55 -13.31
C ILE A 120 -0.71 2.55 -13.27
N SER A 121 -0.44 3.84 -13.04
CA SER A 121 -1.50 4.85 -12.92
C SER A 121 -1.95 5.46 -14.25
N GLU A 122 -1.25 5.18 -15.35
CA GLU A 122 -1.59 5.68 -16.69
C GLU A 122 -2.48 4.72 -17.48
N GLY A 123 -2.69 3.48 -16.99
CA GLY A 123 -3.56 2.50 -17.61
C GLY A 123 -3.54 1.16 -16.88
N ILE A 124 -4.30 1.06 -15.78
CA ILE A 124 -4.74 -0.19 -15.16
C ILE A 124 -6.23 -0.40 -15.43
#